data_AF-A0A849K5S5-F1
#
_entry.id   AF-A0A849K5S5-F1
#
_cell.length_a   1.000
_cell.length_b   1.000
_cell.length_c   1.000
_cell.angle_alpha   90.00
_cell.angle_beta   90.00
_cell.angle_gamma   90.00
#
_symmetry.space_group_name_H-M   'P 1'
#
loop_
_entity.id
_entity.type
_entity.pdbx_description
1 polymer ?
#
loop_
_entity_poly.entity_id
_entity_poly.type
_entity_poly.pdbx_seq_one_letter_code
_entity_poly.pdbx_strand_id
1 'polypeptide(L)'
;MASTVYDVTTFAASVSPQDDIGQVINEIIADIHGRQTGQTTRPGAVVYIPPGHYTLRTTVVVDVGFLTIKGSGHGFLSEAIRDDVDHSAWVETLPGSSHVQIANDGQVGFLVDRTGDPATNGRLNSVVFQDFCLDGMNSTKPYVGTNGNGKTGIRFEYDNDAIRVEGMGFVYLEEALTVRNADAYSITNNFIGECGHGIRMINGSIAGKITNNYIVTPWGGNSIFVENAENCLINGNSLLWGARIQCKGVHRAVITGNKLVSNFSGMIVHETPCHEHLISGNQFRRIHGDGGPARNDDLYGMLHLNGDDNAVTANLFSFDIGSGDVVPAGATPTVVLVKGGARNFLSSNQLAATTAVRHVVDSSATSSKVLWSGTAGQLQDLSSSTSFVATP
;
A
#
# COMPACT_ATOMS: atom_id res chain seq x y z
N MET A 1 -27.22 -30.67 2.69
CA MET A 1 -26.31 -29.74 1.97
C MET A 1 -25.84 -28.71 2.97
N ALA A 2 -24.53 -28.45 3.06
CA ALA A 2 -24.03 -27.39 3.94
C ALA A 2 -24.46 -26.02 3.38
N SER A 3 -25.04 -25.16 4.22
CA SER A 3 -25.22 -23.74 3.86
C SER A 3 -23.84 -23.08 3.86
N THR A 4 -23.38 -22.61 2.71
CA THR A 4 -22.07 -21.95 2.53
C THR A 4 -22.18 -20.43 2.47
N VAL A 5 -23.36 -19.88 2.78
CA VAL A 5 -23.61 -18.43 2.83
C VAL A 5 -24.14 -18.11 4.22
N TYR A 6 -23.49 -17.14 4.85
CA TYR A 6 -23.78 -16.64 6.18
C TYR A 6 -23.99 -15.14 6.12
N ASP A 7 -24.90 -14.62 6.94
CA ASP A 7 -25.07 -13.19 7.17
C ASP A 7 -24.90 -12.95 8.67
N VAL A 8 -23.99 -12.05 9.02
CA VAL A 8 -23.62 -11.78 10.42
C VAL A 8 -24.80 -11.30 11.27
N THR A 9 -25.85 -10.77 10.66
CA THR A 9 -27.06 -10.27 11.33
C THR A 9 -28.14 -11.33 11.55
N THR A 10 -28.03 -12.49 10.89
CA THR A 10 -29.03 -13.58 10.99
C THR A 10 -28.46 -14.88 11.53
N PHE A 11 -27.13 -15.04 11.52
CA PHE A 11 -26.48 -16.19 12.17
C PHE A 11 -26.74 -16.16 13.68
N ALA A 12 -27.14 -17.31 14.24
CA ALA A 12 -27.47 -17.44 15.66
C ALA A 12 -26.19 -17.54 16.53
N ALA A 13 -25.42 -16.45 16.55
CA ALA A 13 -24.22 -16.33 17.37
C ALA A 13 -24.52 -16.13 18.86
N SER A 14 -23.50 -16.30 19.70
CA SER A 14 -23.58 -16.04 21.13
C SER A 14 -23.72 -14.56 21.50
N VAL A 15 -23.36 -13.65 20.58
CA VAL A 15 -23.41 -12.20 20.75
C VAL A 15 -23.98 -11.52 19.51
N SER A 16 -24.43 -10.29 19.66
CA SER A 16 -24.85 -9.45 18.53
C SER A 16 -23.63 -8.99 17.71
N PRO A 17 -23.71 -8.93 16.36
CA PRO A 17 -22.63 -8.38 15.56
C PRO A 17 -22.39 -6.88 15.81
N GLN A 18 -23.38 -6.14 16.35
CA GLN A 18 -23.16 -4.74 16.75
C GLN A 18 -22.20 -4.64 17.95
N ASP A 19 -22.23 -5.65 18.85
CA ASP A 19 -21.42 -5.69 20.07
C ASP A 19 -20.03 -6.28 19.82
N ASP A 20 -19.96 -7.39 19.09
CA ASP A 20 -18.71 -8.03 18.67
C ASP A 20 -18.88 -8.88 17.40
N ILE A 21 -18.81 -8.26 16.23
CA ILE A 21 -18.81 -8.95 14.94
C ILE A 21 -17.65 -9.94 14.80
N GLY A 22 -16.54 -9.70 15.51
CA GLY A 22 -15.39 -10.59 15.50
C GLY A 22 -15.73 -11.97 16.05
N GLN A 23 -16.40 -12.01 17.20
CA GLN A 23 -16.91 -13.23 17.80
C GLN A 23 -17.93 -13.93 16.89
N VAL A 24 -18.86 -13.18 16.29
CA VAL A 24 -19.84 -13.73 15.34
C VAL A 24 -19.16 -14.43 14.17
N ILE A 25 -18.16 -13.79 13.54
CA ILE A 25 -17.45 -14.37 12.40
C ILE A 25 -16.63 -15.60 12.82
N ASN A 26 -15.97 -15.57 13.98
CA ASN A 26 -15.25 -16.74 14.50
C ASN A 26 -16.19 -17.93 14.74
N GLU A 27 -17.41 -17.71 15.24
CA GLU A 27 -18.42 -18.77 15.39
C GLU A 27 -18.92 -19.30 14.06
N ILE A 28 -19.05 -18.44 13.03
CA ILE A 28 -19.32 -18.87 11.66
C ILE A 28 -18.19 -19.75 11.13
N ILE A 29 -16.92 -19.39 11.35
CA ILE A 29 -15.75 -20.18 10.95
C ILE A 29 -15.72 -21.53 11.68
N ALA A 30 -16.03 -21.56 12.98
CA ALA A 30 -16.15 -22.80 13.75
C ALA A 30 -17.24 -23.73 13.18
N ASP A 31 -18.38 -23.16 12.80
CA ASP A 31 -19.46 -23.90 12.18
C ASP A 31 -19.10 -24.41 10.76
N ILE A 32 -18.33 -23.64 9.98
CA ILE A 32 -17.74 -24.10 8.71
C ILE A 32 -16.87 -25.34 8.95
N HIS A 33 -15.97 -25.31 9.94
CA HIS A 33 -15.13 -26.47 10.29
C HIS A 33 -15.96 -27.67 10.72
N GLY A 34 -17.02 -27.46 11.49
CA GLY A 34 -17.93 -28.53 11.92
C GLY A 34 -18.65 -29.24 10.76
N ARG A 35 -18.88 -28.53 9.64
CA ARG A 35 -19.57 -29.07 8.46
C ARG A 35 -18.64 -29.56 7.37
N GLN A 36 -17.45 -28.95 7.23
CA GLN A 36 -16.50 -29.18 6.13
C GLN A 36 -15.29 -29.99 6.61
N THR A 37 -15.52 -31.23 7.03
CA THR A 37 -14.50 -32.02 7.73
C THR A 37 -13.54 -32.77 6.80
N GLY A 38 -14.00 -33.19 5.61
CA GLY A 38 -13.21 -33.98 4.65
C GLY A 38 -12.29 -33.14 3.77
N GLN A 39 -11.16 -33.71 3.34
CA GLN A 39 -10.17 -33.01 2.52
C GLN A 39 -10.73 -32.56 1.16
N THR A 40 -11.67 -33.33 0.59
CA THR A 40 -12.32 -33.03 -0.70
C THR A 40 -13.70 -32.40 -0.55
N THR A 41 -14.10 -32.04 0.68
CA THR A 41 -15.42 -31.46 1.00
C THR A 41 -15.29 -30.15 1.78
N ARG A 42 -14.24 -29.37 1.47
CA ARG A 42 -13.94 -28.03 2.01
C ARG A 42 -14.05 -26.93 0.95
N PRO A 43 -15.26 -26.64 0.43
CA PRO A 43 -15.46 -25.59 -0.58
C PRO A 43 -15.27 -24.16 -0.04
N GLY A 44 -15.10 -23.95 1.27
CA GLY A 44 -15.13 -22.63 1.88
C GLY A 44 -16.55 -22.09 2.02
N ALA A 45 -16.68 -20.77 2.18
CA ALA A 45 -17.97 -20.12 2.41
C ALA A 45 -17.92 -18.62 2.09
N VAL A 46 -19.08 -17.99 2.14
CA VAL A 46 -19.26 -16.53 2.09
C VAL A 46 -19.84 -16.05 3.41
N VAL A 47 -19.21 -15.06 4.01
CA VAL A 47 -19.70 -14.31 5.17
C VAL A 47 -20.05 -12.91 4.70
N TYR A 48 -21.34 -12.56 4.77
CA TYR A 48 -21.86 -11.26 4.38
C TYR A 48 -22.02 -10.35 5.58
N ILE A 49 -21.52 -9.12 5.45
CA ILE A 49 -21.65 -8.01 6.40
C ILE A 49 -22.57 -6.97 5.75
N PRO A 50 -23.86 -6.90 6.10
CA PRO A 50 -24.75 -5.85 5.60
C PRO A 50 -24.25 -4.44 5.95
N PRO A 51 -24.77 -3.37 5.34
CA PRO A 51 -24.52 -2.02 5.82
C PRO A 51 -24.99 -1.84 7.26
N GLY A 52 -24.12 -1.29 8.11
CA GLY A 52 -24.34 -1.12 9.54
C GLY A 52 -23.03 -0.75 10.27
N HIS A 53 -23.16 -0.39 11.54
CA HIS A 53 -22.02 -0.16 12.44
C HIS A 53 -21.80 -1.39 13.32
N TYR A 54 -20.61 -1.96 13.25
CA TYR A 54 -20.25 -3.17 13.94
C TYR A 54 -18.98 -2.96 14.75
N THR A 55 -19.02 -3.26 16.03
CA THR A 55 -17.80 -3.26 16.85
C THR A 55 -17.13 -4.62 16.72
N LEU A 56 -15.82 -4.65 16.51
CA LEU A 56 -14.98 -5.86 16.52
C LEU A 56 -14.12 -5.83 17.79
N ARG A 57 -14.48 -6.65 18.78
CA ARG A 57 -13.76 -6.75 20.07
C ARG A 57 -12.89 -8.00 20.14
N THR A 58 -13.20 -9.00 19.33
CA THR A 58 -12.41 -10.22 19.19
C THR A 58 -11.77 -10.25 17.81
N THR A 59 -10.45 -10.48 17.72
CA THR A 59 -9.78 -10.67 16.43
C THR A 59 -10.40 -11.85 15.68
N VAL A 60 -10.74 -11.64 14.41
CA VAL A 60 -11.21 -12.73 13.54
C VAL A 60 -10.01 -13.55 13.08
N VAL A 61 -10.02 -14.86 13.29
CA VAL A 61 -8.96 -15.77 12.82
C VAL A 61 -9.48 -16.59 11.65
N VAL A 62 -8.95 -16.33 10.47
CA VAL A 62 -9.28 -17.05 9.22
C VAL A 62 -8.23 -18.10 8.94
N ASP A 63 -8.56 -19.36 9.22
CA ASP A 63 -7.70 -20.53 9.01
C ASP A 63 -8.25 -21.49 7.93
N VAL A 64 -9.31 -21.08 7.23
CA VAL A 64 -9.97 -21.83 6.16
C VAL A 64 -9.76 -21.16 4.79
N GLY A 65 -9.39 -21.96 3.79
CA GLY A 65 -9.25 -21.47 2.41
C GLY A 65 -10.60 -21.23 1.74
N PHE A 66 -10.60 -20.51 0.62
CA PHE A 66 -11.81 -20.21 -0.17
C PHE A 66 -12.90 -19.44 0.62
N LEU A 67 -12.53 -18.80 1.74
CA LEU A 67 -13.44 -17.95 2.50
C LEU A 67 -13.52 -16.57 1.86
N THR A 68 -14.74 -16.12 1.57
CA THR A 68 -15.00 -14.74 1.19
C THR A 68 -15.71 -14.03 2.33
N ILE A 69 -15.11 -12.96 2.85
CA ILE A 69 -15.78 -12.04 3.78
C ILE A 69 -16.09 -10.78 3.00
N LYS A 70 -17.38 -10.44 2.87
CA LYS A 70 -17.79 -9.35 2.00
C LYS A 70 -18.86 -8.45 2.59
N GLY A 71 -18.86 -7.18 2.17
CA GLY A 71 -19.90 -6.20 2.51
C GLY A 71 -20.66 -5.67 1.30
N SER A 72 -21.09 -4.40 1.41
CA SER A 72 -21.81 -3.67 0.36
C SER A 72 -21.35 -2.22 0.18
N GLY A 73 -20.12 -1.90 0.59
CA GLY A 73 -19.47 -0.63 0.30
C GLY A 73 -18.25 -0.36 1.18
N HIS A 74 -17.27 0.35 0.60
CA HIS A 74 -16.03 0.74 1.29
C HIS A 74 -16.23 1.82 2.36
N GLY A 75 -17.33 2.59 2.30
CA GLY A 75 -17.78 3.40 3.44
C GLY A 75 -16.86 4.51 3.93
N PHE A 76 -15.85 4.92 3.15
CA PHE A 76 -14.84 5.88 3.61
C PHE A 76 -15.45 7.27 3.91
N LEU A 77 -15.11 7.81 5.08
CA LEU A 77 -15.30 9.21 5.46
C LEU A 77 -13.96 9.69 6.01
N SER A 78 -13.57 10.94 5.70
CA SER A 78 -12.31 11.51 6.21
C SER A 78 -12.46 11.88 7.68
N GLU A 79 -11.98 11.00 8.56
CA GLU A 79 -11.98 11.22 10.01
C GLU A 79 -10.95 12.26 10.40
N ALA A 80 -9.84 12.36 9.66
CA ALA A 80 -8.86 13.42 9.82
C ALA A 80 -9.47 14.81 9.68
N ILE A 81 -10.35 15.02 8.68
CA ILE A 81 -11.03 16.31 8.52
C ILE A 81 -12.03 16.51 9.65
N ARG A 82 -12.83 15.49 9.98
CA ARG A 82 -13.78 15.56 11.11
C ARG A 82 -13.09 16.00 12.39
N ASP A 83 -11.94 15.42 12.69
CA ASP A 83 -11.22 15.67 13.95
C ASP A 83 -10.49 17.03 13.97
N ASP A 84 -10.17 17.59 12.80
CA ASP A 84 -9.49 18.88 12.65
C ASP A 84 -10.46 20.10 12.61
N VAL A 85 -11.79 19.89 12.54
CA VAL A 85 -12.78 20.97 12.39
C VAL A 85 -13.95 20.85 13.37
N ASP A 86 -14.72 21.94 13.55
CA ASP A 86 -16.02 21.88 14.22
C ASP A 86 -17.04 21.15 13.33
N HIS A 87 -17.36 19.92 13.72
CA HIS A 87 -18.29 19.04 13.02
C HIS A 87 -19.66 18.93 13.72
N SER A 88 -19.99 19.84 14.65
CA SER A 88 -21.26 19.82 15.39
C SER A 88 -22.51 19.94 14.51
N ALA A 89 -22.37 20.54 13.33
CA ALA A 89 -23.44 20.69 12.34
C ALA A 89 -23.45 19.60 11.25
N TRP A 90 -22.53 18.63 11.30
CA TRP A 90 -22.47 17.56 10.29
C TRP A 90 -23.61 16.57 10.47
N VAL A 91 -24.11 16.02 9.36
CA VAL A 91 -25.14 14.97 9.36
C VAL A 91 -24.51 13.61 9.64
N GLU A 92 -23.43 13.27 8.93
CA GLU A 92 -22.65 12.06 9.13
C GLU A 92 -21.28 12.39 9.75
N THR A 93 -20.91 11.66 10.81
CA THR A 93 -19.63 11.87 11.53
C THR A 93 -18.79 10.59 11.63
N LEU A 94 -19.22 9.50 10.99
CA LEU A 94 -18.52 8.22 10.99
C LEU A 94 -18.44 7.66 9.58
N PRO A 95 -17.43 6.82 9.30
CA PRO A 95 -17.46 5.92 8.16
C PRO A 95 -18.77 5.11 8.12
N GLY A 96 -19.17 4.67 6.92
CA GLY A 96 -20.48 4.05 6.67
C GLY A 96 -20.41 2.73 5.91
N SER A 97 -21.48 2.40 5.19
CA SER A 97 -21.64 1.10 4.50
C SER A 97 -21.49 -0.07 5.48
N SER A 98 -20.76 -1.12 5.13
CA SER A 98 -20.47 -2.26 6.02
C SER A 98 -19.30 -1.88 6.94
N HIS A 99 -19.58 -1.12 7.99
CA HIS A 99 -18.57 -0.45 8.83
C HIS A 99 -18.18 -1.28 10.05
N VAL A 100 -16.93 -1.76 10.06
CA VAL A 100 -16.35 -2.54 11.16
C VAL A 100 -15.30 -1.72 11.91
N GLN A 101 -15.59 -1.44 13.17
CA GLN A 101 -14.73 -0.68 14.08
C GLN A 101 -13.86 -1.62 14.92
N ILE A 102 -12.54 -1.55 14.73
CA ILE A 102 -11.59 -2.43 15.43
C ILE A 102 -11.35 -1.89 16.84
N ALA A 103 -12.06 -2.47 17.80
CA ALA A 103 -12.03 -2.12 19.22
C ALA A 103 -11.44 -3.23 20.10
N ASN A 104 -10.70 -4.16 19.51
CA ASN A 104 -10.11 -5.30 20.18
C ASN A 104 -8.77 -4.98 20.88
N ASP A 105 -8.40 -5.81 21.84
CA ASP A 105 -7.12 -5.72 22.55
C ASP A 105 -5.95 -6.29 21.72
N GLY A 106 -6.24 -7.21 20.78
CA GLY A 106 -5.25 -7.87 19.92
C GLY A 106 -4.68 -6.98 18.81
N GLN A 107 -5.24 -5.77 18.63
CA GLN A 107 -4.86 -4.78 17.63
C GLN A 107 -4.85 -5.30 16.17
N VAL A 108 -5.50 -6.42 15.87
CA VAL A 108 -5.64 -6.94 14.49
C VAL A 108 -7.11 -7.25 14.26
N GLY A 109 -7.73 -6.64 13.25
CA GLY A 109 -9.13 -6.92 12.90
C GLY A 109 -9.30 -8.35 12.39
N PHE A 110 -8.68 -8.63 11.24
CA PHE A 110 -8.73 -9.93 10.59
C PHE A 110 -7.32 -10.51 10.44
N LEU A 111 -7.06 -11.62 11.13
CA LEU A 111 -5.83 -12.39 11.05
C LEU A 111 -6.07 -13.64 10.19
N VAL A 112 -5.40 -13.72 9.05
CA VAL A 112 -5.37 -14.92 8.21
C VAL A 112 -4.17 -15.75 8.62
N ASP A 113 -4.42 -16.77 9.44
CA ASP A 113 -3.40 -17.62 10.03
C ASP A 113 -3.91 -19.04 10.21
N ARG A 114 -3.01 -20.04 10.10
CA ARG A 114 -3.33 -21.46 10.28
C ARG A 114 -2.22 -22.14 11.06
N THR A 115 -2.59 -23.09 11.91
CA THR A 115 -1.60 -23.91 12.63
C THR A 115 -0.86 -24.90 11.73
N GLY A 116 0.42 -25.12 12.04
CA GLY A 116 1.31 -26.08 11.35
C GLY A 116 2.01 -25.53 10.11
N ASP A 117 3.00 -26.25 9.60
CA ASP A 117 3.90 -25.76 8.54
C ASP A 117 3.20 -25.73 7.15
N PRO A 118 3.20 -24.61 6.41
CA PRO A 118 2.64 -24.54 5.06
C PRO A 118 3.21 -25.57 4.08
N ALA A 119 4.47 -25.98 4.25
CA ALA A 119 5.09 -27.03 3.42
C ALA A 119 4.44 -28.40 3.64
N THR A 120 3.84 -28.63 4.81
CA THR A 120 3.14 -29.88 5.15
C THR A 120 1.62 -29.75 4.97
N ASN A 121 1.05 -28.61 5.36
CA ASN A 121 -0.40 -28.40 5.43
C ASN A 121 -0.98 -27.71 4.19
N GLY A 122 -0.13 -27.30 3.26
CA GLY A 122 -0.49 -26.46 2.12
C GLY A 122 -0.75 -25.01 2.54
N ARG A 123 -0.59 -24.09 1.59
CA ARG A 123 -0.88 -22.67 1.76
C ARG A 123 -2.36 -22.39 1.99
N LEU A 124 -2.69 -21.21 2.52
CA LEU A 124 -4.06 -20.71 2.50
C LEU A 124 -4.38 -20.14 1.12
N ASN A 125 -5.38 -20.73 0.44
CA ASN A 125 -5.69 -20.40 -0.94
C ASN A 125 -6.97 -19.56 -1.01
N SER A 126 -6.96 -18.53 -1.87
CA SER A 126 -8.15 -17.82 -2.34
C SER A 126 -9.07 -17.29 -1.23
N VAL A 127 -8.48 -16.80 -0.14
CA VAL A 127 -9.20 -15.99 0.84
C VAL A 127 -9.47 -14.61 0.21
N VAL A 128 -10.70 -14.12 0.36
CA VAL A 128 -11.18 -12.88 -0.26
C VAL A 128 -11.77 -11.96 0.79
N PHE A 129 -11.30 -10.72 0.81
CA PHE A 129 -11.94 -9.61 1.52
C PHE A 129 -12.48 -8.62 0.51
N GLN A 130 -13.78 -8.30 0.61
CA GLN A 130 -14.45 -7.55 -0.44
C GLN A 130 -15.49 -6.53 0.04
N ASP A 131 -15.43 -5.29 -0.43
CA ASP A 131 -16.51 -4.30 -0.34
C ASP A 131 -17.00 -3.98 1.10
N PHE A 132 -16.11 -3.90 2.10
CA PHE A 132 -16.47 -3.40 3.44
C PHE A 132 -15.42 -2.43 4.01
N CYS A 133 -15.78 -1.74 5.09
CA CYS A 133 -14.96 -0.70 5.71
C CYS A 133 -14.34 -1.18 7.03
N LEU A 134 -13.04 -0.91 7.20
CA LEU A 134 -12.29 -1.16 8.43
C LEU A 134 -11.79 0.14 9.03
N ASP A 135 -12.25 0.42 10.24
CA ASP A 135 -12.01 1.65 10.99
C ASP A 135 -11.19 1.37 12.25
N GLY A 136 -10.06 2.07 12.42
CA GLY A 136 -9.24 2.05 13.62
C GLY A 136 -9.74 2.93 14.78
N MET A 137 -10.83 3.66 14.56
CA MET A 137 -11.57 4.59 15.43
C MET A 137 -10.80 5.85 15.81
N ASN A 138 -9.63 5.69 16.43
CA ASN A 138 -8.85 6.81 16.95
C ASN A 138 -7.39 6.62 16.57
N SER A 139 -6.83 7.60 15.87
CA SER A 139 -5.41 7.69 15.55
C SER A 139 -5.05 9.15 15.29
N THR A 140 -3.78 9.49 15.34
CA THR A 140 -3.33 10.87 15.09
C THR A 140 -2.22 10.88 14.06
N LYS A 141 -2.21 11.87 13.17
CA LYS A 141 -1.18 11.98 12.11
C LYS A 141 0.23 11.95 12.73
N PRO A 142 1.19 11.18 12.19
CA PRO A 142 1.16 10.42 10.94
C PRO A 142 0.74 8.95 11.10
N TYR A 143 -0.08 8.62 12.10
CA TYR A 143 -0.72 7.32 12.34
C TYR A 143 0.25 6.13 12.51
N VAL A 144 1.50 6.40 12.88
CA VAL A 144 2.52 5.37 13.14
C VAL A 144 3.25 5.64 14.45
N GLY A 145 3.81 4.60 15.05
CA GLY A 145 4.64 4.73 16.26
C GLY A 145 3.85 5.35 17.42
N THR A 146 4.39 6.38 18.08
CA THR A 146 3.72 7.03 19.23
C THR A 146 2.39 7.71 18.88
N ASN A 147 2.18 8.03 17.61
CA ASN A 147 0.94 8.65 17.11
C ASN A 147 -0.01 7.61 16.47
N GLY A 148 0.50 6.40 16.23
CA GLY A 148 -0.28 5.26 15.76
C GLY A 148 -1.11 4.64 16.88
N ASN A 149 -2.02 3.76 16.50
CA ASN A 149 -2.88 3.04 17.43
C ASN A 149 -2.54 1.54 17.54
N GLY A 150 -1.46 1.10 16.88
CA GLY A 150 -1.04 -0.30 16.78
C GLY A 150 -1.97 -1.18 15.94
N LYS A 151 -3.09 -0.65 15.44
CA LYS A 151 -4.14 -1.46 14.82
C LYS A 151 -3.81 -1.80 13.38
N THR A 152 -3.99 -3.08 13.06
CA THR A 152 -3.93 -3.62 11.71
C THR A 152 -5.33 -4.01 11.23
N GLY A 153 -5.72 -3.58 10.02
CA GLY A 153 -7.00 -3.96 9.43
C GLY A 153 -7.05 -5.44 9.10
N ILE A 154 -6.23 -5.85 8.12
CA ILE A 154 -6.09 -7.25 7.68
C ILE A 154 -4.61 -7.64 7.71
N ARG A 155 -4.32 -8.79 8.31
CA ARG A 155 -2.98 -9.36 8.37
C ARG A 155 -3.00 -10.81 7.87
N PHE A 156 -2.29 -11.09 6.78
CA PHE A 156 -1.97 -12.46 6.38
C PHE A 156 -0.64 -12.86 6.98
N GLU A 157 -0.69 -13.75 7.98
CA GLU A 157 0.49 -14.28 8.63
C GLU A 157 0.90 -15.64 8.05
N TYR A 158 -0.05 -16.42 7.53
CA TYR A 158 0.27 -17.70 6.87
C TYR A 158 0.66 -17.52 5.40
N ASP A 159 1.51 -18.43 4.90
CA ASP A 159 1.84 -18.48 3.47
C ASP A 159 0.55 -18.70 2.66
N ASN A 160 0.37 -17.87 1.64
CA ASN A 160 -0.91 -17.76 0.94
C ASN A 160 -0.74 -17.71 -0.57
N ASP A 161 -1.81 -18.06 -1.26
CA ASP A 161 -1.86 -18.15 -2.72
C ASP A 161 -3.21 -17.64 -3.24
N ALA A 162 -3.17 -16.87 -4.32
CA ALA A 162 -4.34 -16.37 -5.03
C ALA A 162 -5.33 -15.57 -4.14
N ILE A 163 -4.81 -14.85 -3.12
CA ILE A 163 -5.64 -14.01 -2.25
C ILE A 163 -6.19 -12.80 -3.01
N ARG A 164 -7.35 -12.29 -2.55
CA ARG A 164 -7.93 -11.06 -3.09
C ARG A 164 -8.35 -10.11 -1.98
N VAL A 165 -7.98 -8.85 -2.14
CA VAL A 165 -8.47 -7.73 -1.31
C VAL A 165 -9.00 -6.68 -2.28
N GLU A 166 -10.32 -6.56 -2.36
CA GLU A 166 -10.98 -5.80 -3.42
C GLU A 166 -12.11 -4.89 -2.94
N GLY A 167 -12.17 -3.65 -3.43
CA GLY A 167 -13.27 -2.74 -3.10
C GLY A 167 -13.36 -2.32 -1.64
N MET A 168 -12.30 -2.54 -0.85
CA MET A 168 -12.28 -2.29 0.59
C MET A 168 -12.11 -0.81 0.91
N GLY A 169 -12.59 -0.41 2.09
CA GLY A 169 -12.25 0.86 2.73
C GLY A 169 -11.42 0.64 3.99
N PHE A 170 -10.35 1.42 4.16
CA PHE A 170 -9.53 1.41 5.37
C PHE A 170 -9.33 2.84 5.84
N VAL A 171 -9.51 3.07 7.14
CA VAL A 171 -9.37 4.39 7.76
C VAL A 171 -8.83 4.29 9.18
N TYR A 172 -7.97 5.24 9.56
CA TYR A 172 -7.46 5.41 10.93
C TYR A 172 -6.71 4.20 11.52
N LEU A 173 -6.07 3.39 10.67
CA LEU A 173 -5.27 2.24 11.08
C LEU A 173 -3.78 2.55 11.03
N GLU A 174 -2.98 1.97 11.95
CA GLU A 174 -1.53 2.02 11.80
C GLU A 174 -1.07 1.21 10.59
N GLU A 175 -1.67 0.04 10.36
CA GLU A 175 -1.47 -0.77 9.15
C GLU A 175 -2.82 -1.13 8.51
N ALA A 176 -3.07 -0.71 7.27
CA ALA A 176 -4.30 -1.10 6.59
C ALA A 176 -4.29 -2.59 6.21
N LEU A 177 -3.28 -2.99 5.43
CA LEU A 177 -3.13 -4.35 4.92
C LEU A 177 -1.66 -4.79 4.99
N THR A 178 -1.41 -5.88 5.71
CA THR A 178 -0.09 -6.53 5.76
C THR A 178 -0.20 -7.97 5.29
N VAL A 179 0.63 -8.36 4.32
CA VAL A 179 0.62 -9.70 3.71
C VAL A 179 2.02 -10.28 3.72
N ARG A 180 2.21 -11.39 4.45
CA ARG A 180 3.45 -12.16 4.47
C ARG A 180 3.40 -13.25 3.39
N ASN A 181 4.51 -13.51 2.72
CA ASN A 181 4.70 -14.70 1.86
C ASN A 181 3.58 -14.93 0.83
N ALA A 182 3.28 -13.90 0.05
CA ALA A 182 2.15 -13.93 -0.89
C ALA A 182 2.56 -14.47 -2.26
N ASP A 183 1.76 -15.40 -2.80
CA ASP A 183 1.85 -15.87 -4.18
C ASP A 183 0.55 -15.50 -4.94
N ALA A 184 0.69 -15.09 -6.21
CA ALA A 184 -0.42 -14.79 -7.11
C ALA A 184 -1.52 -13.87 -6.55
N TYR A 185 -1.14 -12.92 -5.69
CA TYR A 185 -2.09 -12.04 -4.99
C TYR A 185 -2.69 -10.95 -5.89
N SER A 186 -3.90 -10.50 -5.55
CA SER A 186 -4.57 -9.37 -6.22
C SER A 186 -5.15 -8.38 -5.22
N ILE A 187 -4.55 -7.19 -5.13
CA ILE A 187 -5.01 -6.10 -4.27
C ILE A 187 -5.50 -4.97 -5.17
N THR A 188 -6.81 -4.78 -5.26
CA THR A 188 -7.38 -3.90 -6.29
C THR A 188 -8.61 -3.10 -5.91
N ASN A 189 -8.77 -1.91 -6.49
CA ASN A 189 -9.97 -1.07 -6.32
C ASN A 189 -10.26 -0.71 -4.85
N ASN A 190 -9.25 -0.68 -3.99
CA ASN A 190 -9.42 -0.32 -2.58
C ASN A 190 -9.27 1.19 -2.39
N PHE A 191 -9.92 1.72 -1.35
CA PHE A 191 -9.68 3.04 -0.81
C PHE A 191 -9.01 2.92 0.56
N ILE A 192 -7.74 3.30 0.64
CA ILE A 192 -6.94 3.27 1.87
C ILE A 192 -6.59 4.71 2.21
N GLY A 193 -7.25 5.29 3.20
CA GLY A 193 -7.04 6.70 3.57
C GLY A 193 -6.71 6.83 5.05
N GLU A 194 -5.84 7.76 5.39
CA GLU A 194 -5.58 8.11 6.80
C GLU A 194 -5.08 6.92 7.63
N CYS A 195 -4.36 6.01 6.97
CA CYS A 195 -3.62 4.94 7.61
C CYS A 195 -2.14 5.29 7.67
N GLY A 196 -1.44 4.82 8.69
CA GLY A 196 0.02 5.02 8.81
C GLY A 196 0.74 4.35 7.65
N HIS A 197 0.45 3.06 7.46
CA HIS A 197 0.87 2.27 6.31
C HIS A 197 -0.34 1.80 5.50
N GLY A 198 -0.23 1.89 4.17
CA GLY A 198 -1.22 1.35 3.25
C GLY A 198 -1.04 -0.15 3.07
N ILE A 199 -0.44 -0.55 1.95
CA ILE A 199 -0.22 -1.97 1.60
C ILE A 199 1.21 -2.36 1.95
N ARG A 200 1.39 -3.45 2.71
CA ARG A 200 2.70 -3.99 3.09
C ARG A 200 2.81 -5.44 2.66
N MET A 201 3.71 -5.72 1.70
CA MET A 201 4.09 -7.06 1.29
C MET A 201 5.43 -7.40 1.94
N ILE A 202 5.42 -8.29 2.93
CA ILE A 202 6.57 -8.53 3.82
C ILE A 202 7.14 -9.94 3.68
N ASN A 203 8.40 -10.11 4.10
CA ASN A 203 9.21 -11.33 4.04
C ASN A 203 9.53 -11.85 2.62
N GLY A 204 8.53 -11.93 1.74
CA GLY A 204 8.68 -12.25 0.33
C GLY A 204 7.33 -12.33 -0.39
N SER A 205 7.33 -12.10 -1.71
CA SER A 205 6.12 -12.31 -2.52
C SER A 205 6.46 -12.55 -4.00
N ILE A 206 5.59 -13.23 -4.73
CA ILE A 206 5.81 -13.53 -6.15
C ILE A 206 4.53 -13.38 -6.98
N ALA A 207 4.69 -12.89 -8.21
CA ALA A 207 3.68 -12.92 -9.27
C ALA A 207 2.31 -12.30 -8.92
N GLY A 208 2.27 -11.27 -8.06
CA GLY A 208 1.05 -10.59 -7.69
C GLY A 208 0.91 -9.17 -8.24
N LYS A 209 -0.28 -8.58 -8.03
CA LYS A 209 -0.63 -7.26 -8.53
C LYS A 209 -1.26 -6.36 -7.46
N ILE A 210 -0.86 -5.10 -7.48
CA ILE A 210 -1.42 -3.99 -6.70
C ILE A 210 -1.93 -2.95 -7.71
N THR A 211 -3.25 -2.91 -7.93
CA THR A 211 -3.81 -2.18 -9.08
C THR A 211 -5.06 -1.38 -8.78
N ASN A 212 -5.17 -0.17 -9.36
CA ASN A 212 -6.37 0.67 -9.27
C ASN A 212 -6.79 1.06 -7.83
N ASN A 213 -5.83 1.21 -6.91
CA ASN A 213 -6.13 1.63 -5.55
C ASN A 213 -6.03 3.15 -5.39
N TYR A 214 -6.87 3.74 -4.53
CA TYR A 214 -6.64 5.05 -3.95
C TYR A 214 -5.95 4.87 -2.60
N ILE A 215 -4.76 5.45 -2.44
CA ILE A 215 -3.96 5.32 -1.22
C ILE A 215 -3.51 6.71 -0.74
N VAL A 216 -4.01 7.13 0.40
CA VAL A 216 -3.77 8.45 0.99
C VAL A 216 -3.12 8.26 2.36
N THR A 217 -1.79 8.14 2.36
CA THR A 217 -0.97 7.91 3.57
C THR A 217 -0.18 9.17 3.94
N PRO A 218 0.12 9.40 5.23
CA PRO A 218 0.95 10.52 5.68
C PRO A 218 2.45 10.22 5.46
N TRP A 219 3.31 11.14 5.91
CA TRP A 219 4.78 11.04 5.79
C TRP A 219 5.45 9.99 6.67
N GLY A 220 4.77 9.52 7.72
CA GLY A 220 5.34 8.59 8.69
C GLY A 220 5.50 7.16 8.18
N GLY A 221 4.70 6.76 7.19
CA GLY A 221 4.71 5.40 6.66
C GLY A 221 4.85 5.32 5.14
N ASN A 222 4.30 4.26 4.57
CA ASN A 222 4.42 3.93 3.14
C ASN A 222 3.03 3.72 2.56
N SER A 223 2.77 4.25 1.36
CA SER A 223 1.56 3.90 0.61
C SER A 223 1.61 2.42 0.19
N ILE A 224 2.74 2.01 -0.37
CA ILE A 224 3.03 0.63 -0.74
C ILE A 224 4.45 0.30 -0.26
N PHE A 225 4.60 -0.77 0.51
CA PHE A 225 5.88 -1.35 0.89
C PHE A 225 5.97 -2.77 0.35
N VAL A 226 7.10 -3.11 -0.27
CA VAL A 226 7.36 -4.46 -0.79
C VAL A 226 8.80 -4.84 -0.48
N GLU A 227 9.01 -6.01 0.10
CA GLU A 227 10.35 -6.58 0.26
C GLU A 227 10.46 -8.01 -0.28
N ASN A 228 11.67 -8.36 -0.75
CA ASN A 228 12.06 -9.68 -1.24
C ASN A 228 11.08 -10.25 -2.27
N ALA A 229 10.62 -9.40 -3.20
CA ALA A 229 9.56 -9.75 -4.13
C ALA A 229 10.05 -9.90 -5.57
N GLU A 230 9.34 -10.72 -6.33
CA GLU A 230 9.66 -10.99 -7.73
C GLU A 230 8.42 -10.90 -8.64
N ASN A 231 8.59 -10.28 -9.81
CA ASN A 231 7.55 -10.17 -10.83
C ASN A 231 6.26 -9.48 -10.35
N CYS A 232 6.35 -8.50 -9.43
CA CYS A 232 5.18 -7.77 -8.96
C CYS A 232 4.75 -6.67 -9.95
N LEU A 233 3.44 -6.49 -10.09
CA LEU A 233 2.83 -5.45 -10.90
C LEU A 233 2.19 -4.38 -10.00
N ILE A 234 2.66 -3.13 -10.09
CA ILE A 234 2.08 -1.98 -9.39
C ILE A 234 1.59 -0.99 -10.45
N ASN A 235 0.29 -1.01 -10.74
CA ASN A 235 -0.25 -0.30 -11.90
C ASN A 235 -1.58 0.43 -11.64
N GLY A 236 -1.72 1.64 -12.19
CA GLY A 236 -3.00 2.36 -12.18
C GLY A 236 -3.43 2.90 -10.81
N ASN A 237 -2.52 2.97 -9.83
CA ASN A 237 -2.85 3.44 -8.49
C ASN A 237 -2.78 4.98 -8.40
N SER A 238 -3.60 5.57 -7.55
CA SER A 238 -3.54 6.99 -7.16
C SER A 238 -3.05 7.11 -5.71
N LEU A 239 -1.79 7.50 -5.55
CA LEU A 239 -1.13 7.68 -4.26
C LEU A 239 -1.03 9.17 -3.98
N LEU A 240 -1.52 9.63 -2.82
CA LEU A 240 -1.66 11.04 -2.48
C LEU A 240 -1.04 11.37 -1.12
N TRP A 241 -0.75 12.65 -0.90
CA TRP A 241 -0.20 13.27 0.32
C TRP A 241 1.23 12.86 0.67
N GLY A 242 1.44 11.60 1.07
CA GLY A 242 2.74 10.99 1.35
C GLY A 242 3.06 9.86 0.38
N ALA A 243 2.74 10.04 -0.90
CA ALA A 243 2.85 8.99 -1.92
C ALA A 243 4.25 8.35 -1.91
N ARG A 244 4.30 7.06 -1.55
CA ARG A 244 5.56 6.32 -1.44
C ARG A 244 5.39 4.84 -1.76
N ILE A 245 6.12 4.38 -2.77
CA ILE A 245 6.37 2.97 -3.06
C ILE A 245 7.80 2.66 -2.62
N GLN A 246 7.94 1.88 -1.55
CA GLN A 246 9.24 1.51 -1.00
C GLN A 246 9.53 0.03 -1.29
N CYS A 247 10.66 -0.22 -1.94
CA CYS A 247 11.11 -1.52 -2.39
C CYS A 247 12.42 -1.90 -1.71
N LYS A 248 12.52 -3.14 -1.23
CA LYS A 248 13.72 -3.72 -0.60
C LYS A 248 13.99 -5.12 -1.16
N GLY A 249 15.03 -5.28 -1.96
CA GLY A 249 15.35 -6.57 -2.59
C GLY A 249 14.25 -7.03 -3.54
N VAL A 250 13.64 -6.08 -4.27
CA VAL A 250 12.56 -6.38 -5.22
C VAL A 250 13.15 -6.45 -6.62
N HIS A 251 12.75 -7.43 -7.41
CA HIS A 251 13.29 -7.65 -8.74
C HIS A 251 12.19 -7.85 -9.78
N ARG A 252 12.46 -7.41 -11.02
CA ARG A 252 11.57 -7.60 -12.18
C ARG A 252 10.16 -7.04 -11.92
N ALA A 253 10.07 -5.96 -11.15
CA ALA A 253 8.81 -5.28 -10.88
C ALA A 253 8.41 -4.40 -12.07
N VAL A 254 7.11 -4.29 -12.29
CA VAL A 254 6.53 -3.36 -13.27
C VAL A 254 5.71 -2.31 -12.52
N ILE A 255 6.20 -1.07 -12.50
CA ILE A 255 5.58 0.06 -11.82
C ILE A 255 5.15 1.08 -12.87
N THR A 256 3.89 1.03 -13.29
CA THR A 256 3.44 1.80 -14.47
C THR A 256 2.09 2.46 -14.30
N GLY A 257 1.86 3.58 -14.98
CA GLY A 257 0.53 4.21 -15.02
C GLY A 257 0.01 4.68 -13.66
N ASN A 258 0.88 4.90 -12.67
CA ASN A 258 0.48 5.39 -11.35
C ASN A 258 0.49 6.92 -11.32
N LYS A 259 -0.43 7.49 -10.55
CA LYS A 259 -0.42 8.90 -10.15
C LYS A 259 0.14 9.01 -8.74
N LEU A 260 1.26 9.71 -8.60
CA LEU A 260 1.99 9.88 -7.35
C LEU A 260 1.99 11.38 -7.02
N VAL A 261 1.26 11.80 -5.99
CA VAL A 261 1.26 13.18 -5.50
C VAL A 261 1.78 13.20 -4.07
N SER A 262 2.87 13.91 -3.81
CA SER A 262 3.54 13.89 -2.51
C SER A 262 3.99 15.28 -2.06
N ASN A 263 3.86 15.54 -0.76
CA ASN A 263 4.50 16.65 -0.06
C ASN A 263 5.98 16.36 0.28
N PHE A 264 6.50 15.18 -0.08
CA PHE A 264 7.82 14.70 0.32
C PHE A 264 8.55 14.01 -0.83
N SER A 265 9.89 14.07 -0.78
CA SER A 265 10.77 13.34 -1.70
C SER A 265 10.85 11.85 -1.35
N GLY A 266 11.31 11.02 -2.30
CA GLY A 266 11.32 9.56 -2.18
C GLY A 266 9.94 8.94 -2.41
N MET A 267 9.35 9.19 -3.57
CA MET A 267 8.03 8.68 -3.98
C MET A 267 8.10 7.25 -4.52
N ILE A 268 9.20 6.89 -5.18
CA ILE A 268 9.59 5.50 -5.42
C ILE A 268 11.02 5.33 -4.91
N VAL A 269 11.26 4.34 -4.07
CA VAL A 269 12.53 4.17 -3.36
C VAL A 269 12.98 2.72 -3.42
N HIS A 270 14.16 2.50 -4.01
CA HIS A 270 14.94 1.28 -3.81
C HIS A 270 15.79 1.46 -2.54
N GLU A 271 15.30 0.95 -1.42
CA GLU A 271 15.98 1.03 -0.12
C GLU A 271 17.25 0.16 -0.12
N THR A 272 17.14 -1.04 -0.68
CA THR A 272 18.26 -1.95 -0.95
C THR A 272 18.31 -2.25 -2.46
N PRO A 273 19.36 -2.92 -2.98
CA PRO A 273 19.47 -3.20 -4.41
C PRO A 273 18.22 -3.88 -4.97
N CYS A 274 17.63 -3.23 -5.97
CA CYS A 274 16.48 -3.71 -6.74
C CYS A 274 16.87 -3.70 -8.22
N HIS A 275 16.48 -4.75 -8.95
CA HIS A 275 17.03 -5.04 -10.28
C HIS A 275 15.92 -5.23 -11.30
N GLU A 276 16.18 -4.78 -12.53
CA GLU A 276 15.33 -5.05 -13.70
C GLU A 276 13.90 -4.52 -13.54
N HIS A 277 13.70 -3.42 -12.81
CA HIS A 277 12.39 -2.78 -12.72
C HIS A 277 12.06 -2.05 -14.03
N LEU A 278 10.79 -2.12 -14.45
CA LEU A 278 10.21 -1.20 -15.42
C LEU A 278 9.39 -0.14 -14.70
N ILE A 279 9.89 1.09 -14.64
CA ILE A 279 9.21 2.26 -14.05
C ILE A 279 8.81 3.18 -15.19
N SER A 280 7.56 3.08 -15.66
CA SER A 280 7.16 3.73 -16.91
C SER A 280 5.75 4.33 -16.92
N GLY A 281 5.58 5.48 -17.58
CA GLY A 281 4.26 6.08 -17.77
C GLY A 281 3.59 6.54 -16.47
N ASN A 282 4.36 6.83 -15.42
CA ASN A 282 3.84 7.36 -14.17
C ASN A 282 3.83 8.90 -14.18
N GLN A 283 2.88 9.50 -13.47
CA GLN A 283 2.89 10.92 -13.14
C GLN A 283 3.41 11.10 -11.71
N PHE A 284 4.55 11.78 -11.56
CA PHE A 284 5.06 12.23 -10.28
C PHE A 284 4.73 13.71 -10.11
N ARG A 285 4.18 14.09 -8.96
CA ARG A 285 3.95 15.47 -8.57
C ARG A 285 4.43 15.71 -7.15
N ARG A 286 5.49 16.50 -7.01
CA ARG A 286 6.00 17.00 -5.73
C ARG A 286 5.47 18.43 -5.54
N ILE A 287 4.69 18.64 -4.50
CA ILE A 287 4.05 19.94 -4.16
C ILE A 287 4.37 20.34 -2.74
N HIS A 288 4.39 21.63 -2.44
CA HIS A 288 4.55 22.09 -1.07
C HIS A 288 3.27 21.78 -0.30
N GLY A 289 3.38 21.39 0.97
CA GLY A 289 2.22 21.09 1.77
C GLY A 289 2.58 20.83 3.23
N ASP A 290 1.57 20.38 3.96
CA ASP A 290 1.64 20.13 5.39
C ASP A 290 2.33 18.79 5.75
N GLY A 291 2.66 18.66 7.03
CA GLY A 291 3.33 17.51 7.62
C GLY A 291 4.85 17.69 7.81
N GLY A 292 5.46 16.87 8.66
CA GLY A 292 6.92 16.90 8.84
C GLY A 292 7.45 16.26 10.13
N PRO A 293 8.79 16.24 10.32
CA PRO A 293 9.81 16.60 9.32
C PRO A 293 9.82 15.62 8.14
N ALA A 294 10.24 16.09 6.97
CA ALA A 294 10.37 15.24 5.79
C ALA A 294 11.35 14.09 6.09
N ARG A 295 10.97 12.85 5.75
CA ARG A 295 11.84 11.67 5.91
C ARG A 295 13.14 11.82 5.14
N ASN A 296 13.06 12.48 3.98
CA ASN A 296 14.15 12.70 3.05
C ASN A 296 14.13 14.16 2.58
N ASP A 297 15.30 14.73 2.31
CA ASP A 297 15.42 16.03 1.65
C ASP A 297 15.15 15.94 0.13
N ASP A 298 15.18 17.07 -0.57
CA ASP A 298 14.95 17.14 -2.02
C ASP A 298 16.17 16.72 -2.86
N LEU A 299 17.31 16.38 -2.23
CA LEU A 299 18.45 15.77 -2.93
C LEU A 299 18.29 14.25 -3.07
N TYR A 300 17.47 13.64 -2.22
CA TYR A 300 17.17 12.20 -2.24
C TYR A 300 16.51 11.72 -3.52
N GLY A 301 15.86 12.62 -4.27
CA GLY A 301 15.14 12.28 -5.49
C GLY A 301 13.64 12.03 -5.25
N MET A 302 12.81 12.42 -6.20
CA MET A 302 11.43 11.92 -6.29
C MET A 302 11.43 10.41 -6.57
N LEU A 303 12.38 9.95 -7.38
CA LEU A 303 12.69 8.54 -7.63
C LEU A 303 14.14 8.26 -7.22
N HIS A 304 14.35 7.31 -6.31
CA HIS A 304 15.65 6.89 -5.81
C HIS A 304 15.96 5.46 -6.26
N LEU A 305 16.88 5.30 -7.21
CA LEU A 305 17.31 4.01 -7.74
C LEU A 305 18.58 3.51 -7.05
N ASN A 306 18.56 2.26 -6.64
CA ASN A 306 19.70 1.51 -6.15
C ASN A 306 19.62 0.10 -6.73
N GLY A 307 20.60 -0.29 -7.55
CA GLY A 307 20.65 -1.59 -8.22
C GLY A 307 20.79 -1.45 -9.73
N ASP A 308 20.61 -2.57 -10.44
CA ASP A 308 21.09 -2.74 -11.81
C ASP A 308 19.94 -2.91 -12.80
N ASP A 309 20.20 -2.52 -14.05
CA ASP A 309 19.33 -2.81 -15.20
C ASP A 309 17.88 -2.31 -15.05
N ASN A 310 17.65 -1.30 -14.22
CA ASN A 310 16.33 -0.68 -14.10
C ASN A 310 16.06 0.28 -15.26
N ALA A 311 14.84 0.28 -15.77
CA ALA A 311 14.39 1.16 -16.85
C ALA A 311 13.37 2.19 -16.31
N VAL A 312 13.74 3.47 -16.39
CA VAL A 312 12.89 4.62 -16.03
C VAL A 312 12.53 5.37 -17.30
N THR A 313 11.31 5.18 -17.79
CA THR A 313 10.95 5.66 -19.14
C THR A 313 9.60 6.35 -19.20
N ALA A 314 9.45 7.37 -20.05
CA ALA A 314 8.14 7.98 -20.34
C ALA A 314 7.36 8.46 -19.09
N ASN A 315 8.06 8.87 -18.03
CA ASN A 315 7.41 9.44 -16.84
C ASN A 315 7.33 10.97 -16.96
N LEU A 316 6.31 11.56 -16.35
CA LEU A 316 6.20 13.01 -16.15
C LEU A 316 6.54 13.35 -14.70
N PHE A 317 7.57 14.17 -14.49
CA PHE A 317 7.94 14.69 -13.19
C PHE A 317 7.57 16.17 -13.09
N SER A 318 6.55 16.46 -12.27
CA SER A 318 6.12 17.80 -11.91
C SER A 318 6.71 18.17 -10.54
N PHE A 319 7.60 19.15 -10.51
CA PHE A 319 8.20 19.68 -9.26
C PHE A 319 7.73 21.11 -9.02
N ASP A 320 6.77 21.25 -8.12
CA ASP A 320 5.98 22.47 -7.88
C ASP A 320 6.25 22.98 -6.46
N ILE A 321 7.51 23.37 -6.23
CA ILE A 321 8.03 23.91 -4.98
C ILE A 321 8.76 25.22 -5.29
N GLY A 322 8.53 26.26 -4.47
CA GLY A 322 9.28 27.51 -4.57
C GLY A 322 10.75 27.30 -4.15
N SER A 323 11.68 28.04 -4.75
CA SER A 323 13.11 27.88 -4.43
C SER A 323 13.45 28.12 -2.95
N GLY A 324 12.64 28.90 -2.23
CA GLY A 324 12.78 29.15 -0.80
C GLY A 324 12.37 27.98 0.10
N ASP A 325 11.57 27.05 -0.43
CA ASP A 325 11.04 25.89 0.31
C ASP A 325 11.79 24.59 -0.01
N VAL A 326 12.81 24.68 -0.86
CA VAL A 326 13.70 23.54 -1.16
C VAL A 326 14.53 23.19 0.05
N VAL A 327 14.62 21.90 0.36
CA VAL A 327 15.44 21.37 1.45
C VAL A 327 16.55 20.48 0.87
N PRO A 328 17.83 20.69 1.20
CA PRO A 328 18.36 21.82 2.00
C PRO A 328 18.33 23.14 1.21
N ALA A 329 18.30 24.25 1.94
CA ALA A 329 18.18 25.59 1.35
C ALA A 329 19.29 25.87 0.31
N GLY A 330 18.90 26.43 -0.83
CA GLY A 330 19.81 26.77 -1.94
C GLY A 330 20.25 25.58 -2.80
N ALA A 331 19.83 24.35 -2.48
CA ALA A 331 20.10 23.19 -3.33
C ALA A 331 19.28 23.24 -4.63
N THR A 332 19.78 22.51 -5.63
CA THR A 332 19.00 22.14 -6.82
C THR A 332 18.39 20.76 -6.58
N PRO A 333 17.05 20.64 -6.46
CA PRO A 333 16.36 19.38 -6.24
C PRO A 333 16.70 18.31 -7.28
N THR A 334 16.76 17.08 -6.80
CA THR A 334 16.93 15.88 -7.62
C THR A 334 15.56 15.33 -7.98
N VAL A 335 15.33 15.04 -9.27
CA VAL A 335 14.13 14.35 -9.74
C VAL A 335 14.33 12.84 -9.70
N VAL A 336 15.38 12.37 -10.37
CA VAL A 336 15.80 10.96 -10.32
C VAL A 336 17.23 10.92 -9.81
N LEU A 337 17.46 10.19 -8.72
CA LEU A 337 18.78 9.85 -8.22
C LEU A 337 19.09 8.41 -8.59
N VAL A 338 20.11 8.20 -9.43
CA VAL A 338 20.76 6.89 -9.59
C VAL A 338 21.84 6.79 -8.52
N LYS A 339 21.47 6.31 -7.34
CA LYS A 339 22.35 6.22 -6.17
C LYS A 339 23.49 5.23 -6.39
N GLY A 340 23.27 4.17 -7.14
CA GLY A 340 24.28 3.14 -7.40
C GLY A 340 23.75 2.02 -8.28
N GLY A 341 24.67 1.13 -8.66
CA GLY A 341 24.40 0.01 -9.57
C GLY A 341 24.76 0.31 -11.02
N ALA A 342 24.51 -0.64 -11.90
CA ALA A 342 25.00 -0.64 -13.26
C ALA A 342 23.87 -0.63 -14.29
N ARG A 343 24.13 -0.01 -15.45
CA ARG A 343 23.30 -0.12 -16.66
C ARG A 343 21.84 0.36 -16.49
N ASN A 344 21.55 1.18 -15.49
CA ASN A 344 20.26 1.85 -15.37
C ASN A 344 19.98 2.72 -16.62
N PHE A 345 18.75 2.68 -17.10
CA PHE A 345 18.32 3.30 -18.35
C PHE A 345 17.22 4.32 -18.08
N LEU A 346 17.55 5.61 -18.22
CA LEU A 346 16.62 6.72 -18.12
C LEU A 346 16.35 7.23 -19.53
N SER A 347 15.11 7.17 -20.02
CA SER A 347 14.77 7.67 -21.35
C SER A 347 13.42 8.36 -21.45
N SER A 348 13.36 9.47 -22.18
CA SER A 348 12.10 10.15 -22.53
C SER A 348 11.27 10.55 -21.30
N ASN A 349 11.93 10.95 -20.21
CA ASN A 349 11.25 11.47 -19.03
C ASN A 349 11.07 12.98 -19.17
N GLN A 350 9.86 13.48 -18.92
CA GLN A 350 9.56 14.90 -19.02
C GLN A 350 9.69 15.57 -17.65
N LEU A 351 10.42 16.68 -17.62
CA LEU A 351 10.57 17.53 -16.44
C LEU A 351 9.71 18.79 -16.60
N ALA A 352 8.82 19.05 -15.64
CA ALA A 352 8.06 20.28 -15.52
C ALA A 352 8.27 20.83 -14.10
N ALA A 353 8.93 21.98 -13.96
CA ALA A 353 9.30 22.48 -12.64
C ALA A 353 9.19 24.01 -12.52
N THR A 354 8.81 24.47 -11.33
CA THR A 354 8.75 25.89 -10.95
C THR A 354 10.09 26.46 -10.50
N THR A 355 11.02 25.58 -10.14
CA THR A 355 12.42 25.90 -9.81
C THR A 355 13.35 24.98 -10.61
N ALA A 356 14.64 25.30 -10.67
CA ALA A 356 15.62 24.47 -11.37
C ALA A 356 15.70 23.08 -10.71
N VAL A 357 15.66 22.01 -11.51
CA VAL A 357 15.76 20.61 -11.06
C VAL A 357 16.71 19.82 -11.97
N ARG A 358 17.17 18.66 -11.50
CA ARG A 358 18.10 17.81 -12.26
C ARG A 358 17.92 16.32 -12.01
N HIS A 359 18.45 15.51 -12.91
CA HIS A 359 18.84 14.13 -12.64
C HIS A 359 20.24 14.08 -12.05
N VAL A 360 20.48 13.12 -11.16
CA VAL A 360 21.81 12.86 -10.59
C VAL A 360 22.16 11.40 -10.82
N VAL A 361 23.34 11.16 -11.40
CA VAL A 361 23.98 9.84 -11.45
C VAL A 361 25.16 9.89 -10.49
N ASP A 362 25.08 9.17 -9.39
CA ASP A 362 26.09 9.20 -8.34
C ASP A 362 27.37 8.44 -8.77
N SER A 363 28.49 8.70 -8.10
CA SER A 363 29.80 8.13 -8.44
C SER A 363 29.87 6.61 -8.29
N SER A 364 28.97 6.01 -7.51
CA SER A 364 28.83 4.57 -7.36
C SER A 364 28.04 3.90 -8.48
N ALA A 365 27.38 4.67 -9.35
CA ALA A 365 26.70 4.11 -10.51
C ALA A 365 27.68 3.89 -11.66
N THR A 366 27.43 2.91 -12.54
CA THR A 366 28.28 2.66 -13.71
C THR A 366 27.47 2.37 -14.96
N SER A 367 27.97 2.81 -16.12
CA SER A 367 27.37 2.49 -17.43
C SER A 367 25.89 2.86 -17.55
N SER A 368 25.43 3.87 -16.79
CA SER A 368 24.06 4.37 -16.88
C SER A 368 23.85 5.05 -18.23
N LYS A 369 22.61 5.04 -18.72
CA LYS A 369 22.23 5.75 -19.95
C LYS A 369 21.14 6.75 -19.62
N VAL A 370 21.33 8.00 -20.01
CA VAL A 370 20.35 9.09 -19.82
C VAL A 370 20.06 9.71 -21.18
N LEU A 371 18.89 9.46 -21.74
CA LEU A 371 18.51 9.85 -23.10
C LEU A 371 17.24 10.69 -23.07
N TRP A 372 17.26 11.88 -23.68
CA TRP A 372 16.07 12.75 -23.82
C TRP A 372 15.26 12.91 -22.53
N SER A 373 15.96 12.98 -21.39
CA SER A 373 15.34 13.12 -20.06
C SER A 373 15.74 14.43 -19.37
N GLY A 374 16.55 15.27 -20.02
CA GLY A 374 16.92 16.60 -19.55
C GLY A 374 17.91 17.26 -20.48
N THR A 375 18.09 18.57 -20.35
CA THR A 375 19.19 19.31 -20.99
C THR A 375 20.52 19.01 -20.30
N ALA A 376 21.65 19.46 -20.86
CA ALA A 376 22.96 19.30 -20.22
C ALA A 376 23.05 19.94 -18.82
N GLY A 377 22.34 21.05 -18.58
CA GLY A 377 22.25 21.69 -17.26
C GLY A 377 21.36 20.94 -16.25
N GLN A 378 20.58 19.96 -16.71
CA GLN A 378 19.67 19.15 -15.91
C GLN A 378 20.21 17.74 -15.64
N LEU A 379 21.48 17.48 -15.96
CA LEU A 379 22.18 16.25 -15.57
C LEU A 379 23.42 16.59 -14.75
N GLN A 380 23.53 16.00 -13.58
CA GLN A 380 24.78 15.90 -12.83
C GLN A 380 25.27 14.46 -12.87
N ASP A 381 26.32 14.19 -13.65
CA ASP A 381 26.99 12.89 -13.70
C ASP A 381 28.26 12.89 -12.86
N LEU A 382 28.24 12.17 -11.74
CA LEU A 382 29.38 11.96 -10.86
C LEU A 382 30.09 10.63 -11.16
N SER A 383 29.53 9.76 -12.01
CA SER A 383 30.12 8.46 -12.36
C SER A 383 31.20 8.53 -13.43
N SER A 384 31.19 9.58 -14.25
CA SER A 384 32.04 9.74 -15.46
C SER A 384 31.90 8.61 -16.51
N SER A 385 30.90 7.74 -16.38
CA SER A 385 30.65 6.60 -17.29
C SER A 385 29.25 6.62 -17.89
N THR A 386 28.50 7.72 -17.71
CA THR A 386 27.15 7.85 -18.23
C THR A 386 27.17 8.14 -19.73
N SER A 387 26.41 7.36 -20.49
CA SER A 387 26.07 7.72 -21.88
C SER A 387 24.91 8.71 -21.87
N PHE A 388 25.15 9.94 -22.29
CA PHE A 388 24.16 11.02 -22.24
C PHE A 388 23.78 11.52 -23.63
N VAL A 389 22.47 11.64 -23.88
CA VAL A 389 21.90 12.37 -25.01
C VAL A 389 20.92 13.39 -24.45
N ALA A 390 21.27 14.67 -24.58
CA ALA A 390 20.44 15.76 -24.10
C ALA A 390 19.10 15.84 -24.84
N THR A 391 18.09 16.35 -24.14
CA THR A 391 16.84 16.79 -24.78
C THR A 391 17.16 18.02 -25.65
N PRO A 392 16.76 18.02 -26.94
CA PRO A 392 17.02 19.12 -27.86
C PRO A 392 16.47 20.47 -27.43
#